data_AF-A0A7S2XY38-F1
#
_entry.id   AF-A0A7S2XY38-F1
#
_cell.length_a   1.000
_cell.length_b   1.000
_cell.length_c   1.000
_cell.angle_alpha   90.00
_cell.angle_beta   90.00
_cell.angle_gamma   90.00
#
_symmetry.space_group_name_H-M   'P 1'
#
loop_
_entity.id
_entity.type
_entity.pdbx_description
1 polymer ?
#
loop_
_entity_poly.entity_id
_entity_poly.type
_entity_poly.pdbx_seq_one_letter_code
_entity_poly.pdbx_strand_id
1 'polypeptide(L)'
;RNMSLESCSPAVGLDEDQQEILAMAQSFAQNELAPKAAEWDEKSHFPVDTLKELAQLGFGGIYVSEDVGGSAMSRVDASIVFEALAAGCVSTTAYLTIHNMVG
;
A
#
# COMPACT_ATOMS: atom_id res chain seq x y z
N ARG A 1 -8.70 -23.68 20.38
CA ARG A 1 -7.48 -22.90 20.03
C ARG A 1 -7.53 -22.73 18.52
N ASN A 2 -7.67 -21.48 18.07
CA ASN A 2 -7.99 -21.11 16.70
C ASN A 2 -6.72 -21.19 15.81
N MET A 3 -6.19 -22.40 15.64
CA MET A 3 -4.84 -22.67 15.13
C MET A 3 -4.72 -22.61 13.60
N SER A 4 -5.81 -22.33 12.89
CA SER A 4 -5.87 -22.41 11.42
C SER A 4 -5.75 -21.07 10.69
N LEU A 5 -5.94 -19.93 11.38
CA LEU A 5 -5.90 -18.61 10.75
C LEU A 5 -4.57 -17.86 10.98
N GLU A 6 -3.88 -18.12 12.10
CA GLU A 6 -2.55 -17.53 12.34
C GLU A 6 -1.50 -18.08 11.37
N SER A 7 -1.63 -19.32 10.90
CA SER A 7 -0.65 -19.94 9.98
C SER A 7 -0.65 -19.34 8.58
N CYS A 8 -1.68 -18.57 8.21
CA CYS A 8 -1.80 -17.91 6.91
C CYS A 8 -1.88 -16.39 7.02
N SER A 9 -1.53 -15.82 8.19
CA SER A 9 -1.53 -14.37 8.35
C SER A 9 -0.34 -13.74 7.60
N PRO A 10 -0.55 -12.67 6.81
CA PRO A 10 0.54 -11.95 6.15
C PRO A 10 1.47 -11.24 7.15
N ALA A 11 1.09 -11.14 8.43
CA ALA A 11 1.91 -10.53 9.48
C ALA A 11 2.98 -11.47 10.07
N VAL A 12 2.99 -12.76 9.71
CA VAL A 12 3.95 -13.72 10.29
C VAL A 12 5.37 -13.40 9.83
N GLY A 13 6.27 -13.13 10.79
CA GLY A 13 7.68 -12.84 10.53
C GLY A 13 8.01 -11.36 10.34
N LEU A 14 7.03 -10.48 10.48
CA LEU A 14 7.21 -9.02 10.49
C LEU A 14 7.52 -8.51 11.90
N ASP A 15 8.38 -7.50 11.99
CA ASP A 15 8.59 -6.74 13.23
C ASP A 15 7.41 -5.79 13.53
N GLU A 16 7.47 -5.10 14.67
CA GLU A 16 6.37 -4.24 15.13
C GLU A 16 6.10 -3.08 14.15
N ASP A 17 7.15 -2.41 13.66
CA ASP A 17 7.02 -1.31 12.70
C ASP A 17 6.42 -1.79 11.38
N GLN A 18 6.86 -2.96 10.89
CA GLN A 18 6.32 -3.58 9.68
C GLN A 18 4.86 -4.01 9.83
N GLN A 19 4.45 -4.46 11.02
CA GLN A 19 3.05 -4.76 11.31
C GLN A 19 2.18 -3.51 11.30
N GLU A 20 2.69 -2.37 11.79
CA GLU A 20 2.00 -1.09 11.72
C GLU A 20 1.85 -0.61 10.26
N ILE A 21 2.91 -0.71 9.47
CA ILE A 21 2.88 -0.40 8.02
C ILE A 21 1.84 -1.28 7.31
N LEU A 22 1.85 -2.59 7.58
CA LEU A 22 0.88 -3.54 7.03
C LEU A 22 -0.56 -3.14 7.40
N ALA A 23 -0.81 -2.84 8.67
CA ALA A 23 -2.14 -2.47 9.16
C ALA A 23 -2.64 -1.17 8.51
N MET A 24 -1.77 -0.18 8.37
CA MET A 24 -2.09 1.09 7.72
C MET A 24 -2.45 0.89 6.24
N ALA A 25 -1.62 0.14 5.51
CA ALA A 25 -1.85 -0.15 4.10
C ALA A 25 -3.12 -1.00 3.88
N GLN A 26 -3.37 -2.00 4.74
CA GLN A 26 -4.60 -2.81 4.71
C GLN A 26 -5.84 -1.97 4.97
N SER A 27 -5.78 -1.06 5.95
CA SER A 27 -6.91 -0.17 6.25
C SER A 27 -7.20 0.74 5.07
N PHE A 28 -6.17 1.31 4.43
CA PHE A 28 -6.36 2.16 3.24
C PHE A 28 -6.93 1.36 2.06
N ALA A 29 -6.41 0.15 1.84
CA ALA A 29 -6.88 -0.73 0.78
C ALA A 29 -8.38 -1.07 0.93
N GLN A 30 -8.82 -1.36 2.16
CA GLN A 30 -10.21 -1.74 2.44
C GLN A 30 -11.17 -0.54 2.40
N ASN A 31 -10.74 0.61 2.89
CA ASN A 31 -11.62 1.77 3.05
C ASN A 31 -11.64 2.68 1.82
N GLU A 32 -10.50 2.87 1.16
CA GLU A 32 -10.36 3.87 0.10
C GLU A 32 -10.21 3.28 -1.31
N LEU A 33 -9.61 2.09 -1.44
CA LEU A 33 -9.41 1.44 -2.75
C LEU A 33 -10.56 0.50 -3.11
N ALA A 34 -10.80 -0.53 -2.30
CA ALA A 34 -11.72 -1.62 -2.61
C ALA A 34 -13.14 -1.15 -2.98
N PRO A 35 -13.76 -0.17 -2.30
CA PRO A 35 -15.11 0.27 -2.64
C PRO A 35 -15.21 1.00 -3.98
N LYS A 36 -14.11 1.62 -4.43
CA LYS A 36 -14.08 2.49 -5.62
C LYS A 36 -13.46 1.79 -6.84
N ALA A 37 -12.70 0.71 -6.63
CA ALA A 37 -11.91 0.01 -7.65
C ALA A 37 -12.74 -0.44 -8.87
N ALA A 38 -13.92 -1.03 -8.66
CA ALA A 38 -14.76 -1.53 -9.75
C ALA A 38 -15.29 -0.40 -10.64
N GLU A 39 -15.71 0.71 -10.05
CA GLU A 39 -16.18 1.88 -10.80
C GLU A 39 -15.04 2.53 -11.58
N TRP A 40 -13.85 2.63 -10.98
CA TRP A 40 -12.69 3.20 -11.65
C TRP A 40 -12.25 2.38 -12.86
N ASP A 41 -12.29 1.05 -12.73
CA ASP A 41 -11.98 0.13 -13.83
C ASP A 41 -12.97 0.30 -15.00
N GLU A 42 -14.28 0.23 -14.72
CA GLU A 42 -15.32 0.38 -15.75
C GLU A 42 -15.24 1.73 -16.48
N LYS A 43 -14.93 2.81 -15.75
CA LYS A 43 -14.88 4.17 -16.30
C LYS A 43 -13.50 4.57 -16.82
N SER A 44 -12.50 3.71 -16.73
CA SER A 44 -11.09 4.07 -16.99
C SER A 44 -10.68 5.35 -16.25
N HIS A 45 -11.15 5.50 -15.01
CA HIS A 45 -10.92 6.67 -14.19
C HIS A 45 -9.56 6.58 -13.49
N PHE A 46 -8.78 7.66 -13.56
CA PHE A 46 -7.49 7.74 -12.87
C PHE A 46 -7.65 8.46 -11.51
N PRO A 47 -7.46 7.77 -10.37
CA PRO A 47 -7.85 8.27 -9.06
C PRO A 47 -6.79 9.19 -8.43
N VAL A 48 -6.63 10.39 -8.98
CA VAL A 48 -5.60 11.36 -8.55
C VAL A 48 -5.71 11.72 -7.06
N ASP A 49 -6.92 11.92 -6.55
CA ASP A 49 -7.10 12.37 -5.17
C ASP A 49 -6.76 11.25 -4.15
N THR A 50 -7.15 10.01 -4.45
CA THR A 50 -6.72 8.83 -3.70
C THR A 50 -5.20 8.66 -3.71
N LEU A 51 -4.54 8.95 -4.84
CA LEU A 51 -3.07 8.90 -4.92
C LEU A 51 -2.40 9.97 -4.06
N LYS A 52 -3.00 11.16 -3.94
CA LYS A 52 -2.51 12.20 -3.02
C LYS A 52 -2.68 11.79 -1.56
N GLU A 53 -3.77 11.10 -1.21
CA GLU A 53 -3.97 10.55 0.12
C GLU A 53 -2.91 9.48 0.44
N LEU A 54 -2.63 8.58 -0.51
CA LEU A 54 -1.51 7.63 -0.38
C LEU A 54 -0.16 8.33 -0.20
N ALA A 55 0.07 9.44 -0.91
CA ALA A 55 1.29 10.23 -0.75
C ALA A 55 1.40 10.88 0.63
N GLN A 56 0.29 11.32 1.22
CA GLN A 56 0.26 11.87 2.59
C GLN A 56 0.57 10.81 3.66
N LEU A 57 0.29 9.54 3.36
CA LEU A 57 0.68 8.39 4.20
C LEU A 57 2.14 7.96 3.99
N GLY A 58 2.89 8.62 3.11
CA GLY A 58 4.29 8.29 2.82
C GLY A 58 4.48 7.24 1.73
N PHE A 59 3.40 6.72 1.12
CA PHE A 59 3.51 5.68 0.09
C PHE A 59 3.80 6.22 -1.32
N GLY A 60 3.78 7.55 -1.50
CA GLY A 60 4.13 8.21 -2.75
C GLY A 60 5.65 8.26 -3.03
N GLY A 61 6.48 8.13 -2.01
CA GLY A 61 7.95 8.22 -2.12
C GLY A 61 8.64 7.27 -1.15
N ILE A 62 8.35 5.98 -1.27
CA ILE A 62 8.77 4.93 -0.32
C ILE A 62 10.29 4.86 -0.22
N TYR A 63 11.00 4.83 -1.35
CA TYR A 63 12.46 4.70 -1.38
C TYR A 63 13.22 6.03 -1.31
N VAL A 64 12.50 7.14 -1.37
CA VAL A 64 13.07 8.47 -1.44
C VAL A 64 13.49 8.91 -0.03
N SER A 65 14.58 9.63 0.10
CA SER A 65 15.08 10.10 1.39
C SER A 65 14.16 11.16 2.02
N GLU A 66 14.14 11.20 3.36
CA GLU A 66 13.26 12.10 4.12
C GLU A 66 13.58 13.58 3.89
N ASP A 67 14.83 13.94 3.58
CA ASP A 67 15.28 15.31 3.35
C ASP A 67 14.63 15.97 2.12
N VAL A 68 14.09 15.17 1.20
CA VAL A 68 13.31 15.63 0.04
C VAL A 68 11.84 15.20 0.12
N GLY A 69 11.37 14.77 1.29
CA GLY A 69 9.96 14.43 1.55
C GLY A 69 9.56 12.99 1.22
N GLY A 70 10.53 12.07 1.10
CA GLY A 70 10.28 10.64 1.01
C GLY A 70 10.18 9.95 2.38
N SER A 71 9.93 8.64 2.37
CA SER A 71 9.73 7.83 3.59
C SER A 71 10.96 6.99 3.99
N ALA A 72 12.02 7.00 3.18
CA ALA A 72 13.27 6.25 3.39
C ALA A 72 13.07 4.77 3.81
N MET A 73 11.97 4.16 3.37
CA MET A 73 11.58 2.79 3.70
C MET A 73 12.43 1.77 2.94
N SER A 74 12.57 0.59 3.53
CA SER A 74 13.30 -0.50 2.91
C SER A 74 12.49 -1.15 1.77
N ARG A 75 13.16 -2.02 1.01
CA ARG A 75 12.48 -2.83 -0.03
C ARG A 75 11.48 -3.83 0.55
N VAL A 76 11.69 -4.27 1.79
CA VAL A 76 10.77 -5.19 2.47
C VAL A 76 9.50 -4.42 2.84
N ASP A 77 9.65 -3.24 3.44
CA ASP A 77 8.51 -2.38 3.82
C ASP A 77 7.68 -2.00 2.60
N ALA A 78 8.34 -1.66 1.48
CA ALA A 78 7.66 -1.42 0.23
C ALA A 78 6.84 -2.63 -0.27
N SER A 79 7.40 -3.84 -0.16
CA SER A 79 6.71 -5.06 -0.57
C SER A 79 5.45 -5.32 0.27
N ILE A 80 5.52 -5.03 1.58
CA ILE A 80 4.40 -5.13 2.51
C ILE A 80 3.30 -4.15 2.12
N VAL A 81 3.66 -2.89 1.86
CA VAL A 81 2.72 -1.84 1.41
C VAL A 81 2.04 -2.25 0.11
N PHE A 82 2.82 -2.66 -0.90
CA PHE A 82 2.24 -2.99 -2.22
C PHE A 82 1.38 -4.24 -2.18
N GLU A 83 1.77 -5.28 -1.44
CA GLU A 83 0.94 -6.48 -1.28
C GLU A 83 -0.41 -6.13 -0.64
N ALA A 84 -0.39 -5.33 0.42
CA ALA A 84 -1.60 -4.91 1.13
C ALA A 84 -2.51 -4.04 0.25
N LEU A 85 -1.97 -3.06 -0.48
CA LEU A 85 -2.73 -2.19 -1.37
C LEU A 85 -3.32 -2.94 -2.58
N ALA A 86 -2.58 -3.94 -3.10
CA ALA A 86 -3.03 -4.74 -4.23
C ALA A 86 -4.31 -5.54 -3.91
N ALA A 87 -4.54 -5.89 -2.64
CA ALA A 87 -5.78 -6.51 -2.20
C ALA A 87 -7.02 -5.61 -2.37
N GLY A 88 -6.84 -4.29 -2.41
CA GLY A 88 -7.91 -3.32 -2.67
C GLY A 88 -8.05 -2.96 -4.15
N CYS A 89 -6.95 -2.57 -4.80
CA CYS A 89 -6.96 -2.22 -6.23
C CYS A 89 -5.59 -2.49 -6.87
N VAL A 90 -5.52 -3.54 -7.70
CA VAL A 90 -4.28 -3.95 -8.37
C VAL A 90 -3.78 -2.89 -9.36
N SER A 91 -4.65 -2.27 -10.14
CA SER A 91 -4.25 -1.27 -11.15
C SER A 91 -3.66 0.00 -10.53
N THR A 92 -4.30 0.53 -9.49
CA THR A 92 -3.79 1.70 -8.74
C THR A 92 -2.48 1.37 -8.04
N THR A 93 -2.35 0.17 -7.47
CA THR A 93 -1.11 -0.29 -6.84
C THR A 93 0.02 -0.43 -7.85
N ALA A 94 -0.25 -1.00 -9.03
CA ALA A 94 0.73 -1.11 -10.10
C ALA A 94 1.22 0.25 -10.60
N TYR A 95 0.33 1.26 -10.66
CA TYR A 95 0.75 2.63 -10.91
C TYR A 95 1.71 3.14 -9.82
N LEU A 96 1.37 2.91 -8.54
CA LEU A 96 2.17 3.36 -7.40
C LEU A 96 3.58 2.72 -7.40
N THR A 97 3.70 1.45 -7.78
CA THR A 97 5.01 0.79 -7.90
C THR A 97 5.86 1.43 -9.00
N ILE A 98 5.27 1.76 -10.15
CA ILE A 98 5.94 2.45 -11.25
C ILE A 98 6.36 3.85 -10.85
N HIS A 99 5.48 4.59 -10.18
CA HIS A 99 5.78 5.94 -9.68
C HIS A 99 7.01 5.93 -8.75
N ASN A 100 7.06 4.98 -7.82
CA ASN A 100 8.17 4.80 -6.89
C ASN A 100 9.50 4.36 -7.54
N MET A 101 9.53 3.97 -8.82
CA MET A 101 10.77 3.63 -9.54
C MET A 101 11.41 4.84 -10.25
N VAL A 102 10.68 5.94 -10.42
CA VAL A 102 11.18 7.16 -11.10
C VAL A 102 11.85 8.13 -10.11
N GLY A 103 11.59 7.96 -8.81
CA GLY A 103 12.16 8.74 -7.71
C GLY A 103 13.59 8.36 -7.34
#